data_AF-A0A7G8D8B6-F1
#
_entry.id   AF-A0A7G8D8B6-F1
#
_cell.length_a   1.000
_cell.length_b   1.000
_cell.length_c   1.000
_cell.angle_alpha   90.00
_cell.angle_beta   90.00
_cell.angle_gamma   90.00
#
_symmetry.space_group_name_H-M   'P 1'
#
loop_
_entity.id
_entity.type
_entity.pdbx_description
1 polymer ?
#
loop_
_entity_poly.entity_id
_entity_poly.type
_entity_poly.pdbx_seq_one_letter_code
_entity_poly.pdbx_strand_id
1 'polypeptide(L)'
;MTWPTKPSRKTSSNQREPDGYVLILVIFTGLILAIGAMVIAARSFDGLIKSGRQKQKSEAVDIAEIGVNNILDELNSNYPSLLTVNCKVENNSVSEQFNKPYCTGWDQFTLGKFGGPTSTCPGRSTKPWQIIDDQSETLYKTINNNSGAYRLRNYEFLGDQSQGGTAIIQVQGQQFKKGDTSSLAASAILEQEVTIVPKCCNKAPYAACSSSGWGYGLATKNIALQLGDIIDEVRPTTPSGANVHCVNCDEPPPEKCEPWTSAGQKITVDCSAFNQESLDEQLTGAGVIDGERSSGEIDFPTAPTWEDIRDADGKELPDNLKNLEPWSLYYQAVTIGHDSEPGNFHPEHCITVTETSTNKKTTHCRILNINASGTTTLTVKPQIGGKIIFYMEGQQINLSGENSFKCYIEDPVTGEELPCEFGQFVIYGGASTYTGQWPSIPDTTQYACGQKDFNLSGGGAIDAFLHMPCFNVNLSGGNETYPITIKGAVIANDYDTTGDYARLIVPTGAGSIICNNYKICSSGSSKMEFIALGSNRWSLIQMNSKDND
;
A
#
# COMPACT_ATOMS: atom_id res chain seq x y z
N MET A 1 -26.82 52.65 -104.20
CA MET A 1 -26.41 53.53 -105.30
C MET A 1 -24.89 53.63 -105.25
N THR A 2 -24.24 53.41 -106.40
CA THR A 2 -22.87 53.84 -106.77
C THR A 2 -21.65 53.33 -105.96
N TRP A 3 -20.93 52.36 -106.56
CA TRP A 3 -19.49 52.54 -106.85
C TRP A 3 -19.33 53.69 -107.89
N PRO A 4 -18.16 54.33 -108.16
CA PRO A 4 -16.73 53.98 -107.91
C PRO A 4 -15.89 55.22 -107.42
N THR A 5 -14.58 55.18 -107.12
CA THR A 5 -13.46 55.32 -108.09
C THR A 5 -12.11 55.40 -107.33
N LYS A 6 -11.09 54.70 -107.84
CA LYS A 6 -9.63 54.99 -107.73
C LYS A 6 -9.29 56.08 -108.79
N PRO A 7 -8.11 56.77 -108.83
CA PRO A 7 -6.77 56.38 -108.32
C PRO A 7 -5.83 57.54 -107.84
N SER A 8 -4.62 57.23 -107.34
CA SER A 8 -3.31 57.67 -107.90
C SER A 8 -2.14 57.79 -106.88
N ARG A 9 -1.17 56.88 -107.07
CA ARG A 9 0.32 56.93 -106.94
C ARG A 9 1.11 57.76 -105.90
N LYS A 10 2.10 57.00 -105.34
CA LYS A 10 3.52 57.30 -105.00
C LYS A 10 3.74 58.22 -103.78
N THR A 11 4.71 58.05 -102.88
CA THR A 11 5.97 57.30 -102.85
C THR A 11 6.41 57.11 -101.38
N SER A 12 7.39 56.23 -101.17
CA SER A 12 8.02 55.79 -99.91
C SER A 12 8.42 56.85 -98.87
N SER A 13 8.24 56.50 -97.59
CA SER A 13 9.30 56.54 -96.56
C SER A 13 8.94 55.54 -95.46
N ASN A 14 9.56 54.36 -95.42
CA ASN A 14 10.57 54.02 -94.42
C ASN A 14 10.31 54.62 -93.02
N GLN A 15 9.59 53.85 -92.19
CA GLN A 15 9.93 53.71 -90.78
C GLN A 15 10.06 52.23 -90.47
N ARG A 16 11.28 51.84 -90.08
CA ARG A 16 11.64 50.52 -89.60
C ARG A 16 10.87 50.24 -88.32
N GLU A 17 10.14 49.13 -88.29
CA GLU A 17 9.74 48.49 -87.03
C GLU A 17 11.00 48.04 -86.28
N PRO A 18 11.10 48.27 -84.96
CA PRO A 18 12.19 47.77 -84.17
C PRO A 18 11.92 46.30 -83.81
N ASP A 19 12.15 45.40 -84.76
CA ASP A 19 12.30 43.97 -84.49
C ASP A 19 13.62 43.73 -83.76
N GLY A 20 13.62 43.90 -82.44
CA GLY A 20 14.82 43.73 -81.61
C GLY A 20 14.59 43.45 -80.13
N TYR A 21 13.35 43.49 -79.63
CA TYR A 21 13.05 43.29 -78.20
C TYR A 21 12.30 41.99 -77.89
N VAL A 22 11.72 41.32 -78.89
CA VAL A 22 10.94 40.09 -78.69
C VAL A 22 11.83 38.93 -78.21
N LEU A 23 13.06 38.82 -78.72
CA LEU A 23 13.98 37.74 -78.34
C LEU A 23 14.39 37.83 -76.86
N ILE A 24 14.74 39.02 -76.39
CA ILE A 24 15.11 39.25 -74.98
C ILE A 24 13.92 38.96 -74.06
N LEU A 25 12.71 39.36 -74.48
CA LEU A 25 11.50 39.12 -73.70
C LEU A 25 11.15 37.62 -73.61
N VAL A 26 11.35 36.85 -74.70
CA VAL A 26 11.19 35.40 -74.71
C VAL A 26 12.24 34.70 -73.84
N ILE A 27 13.48 35.19 -73.83
CA ILE A 27 14.55 34.66 -72.97
C ILE A 27 14.24 34.93 -71.49
N PHE A 28 13.82 36.15 -71.13
CA PHE A 28 13.47 36.48 -69.74
C PHE A 28 12.23 35.74 -69.26
N THR A 29 11.19 35.61 -70.09
CA THR A 29 9.99 34.82 -69.73
C THR A 29 10.31 33.33 -69.62
N GLY A 30 11.15 32.79 -70.50
CA GLY A 30 11.68 31.42 -70.38
C GLY A 30 12.50 31.20 -69.11
N LEU A 31 13.35 32.17 -68.73
CA LEU A 31 14.15 32.11 -67.51
C LEU A 31 13.27 32.20 -66.25
N ILE A 32 12.27 33.09 -66.24
CA ILE A 32 11.32 33.23 -65.13
C ILE A 32 10.49 31.95 -64.96
N LEU A 33 10.06 31.34 -66.07
CA LEU A 33 9.34 30.06 -66.02
C LEU A 33 10.25 28.91 -65.54
N ALA A 34 11.52 28.88 -65.94
CA ALA A 34 12.48 27.90 -65.46
C ALA A 34 12.77 28.06 -63.95
N ILE A 35 12.96 29.30 -63.48
CA ILE A 35 13.13 29.60 -62.04
C ILE A 35 11.85 29.27 -61.27
N GLY A 36 10.68 29.60 -61.80
CA GLY A 36 9.38 29.26 -61.21
C GLY A 36 9.18 27.75 -61.07
N ALA A 37 9.54 26.97 -62.11
CA ALA A 37 9.50 25.51 -62.07
C ALA A 37 10.48 24.93 -61.03
N MET A 38 11.69 25.48 -60.92
CA MET A 38 12.67 25.07 -59.90
C MET A 38 12.21 25.39 -58.47
N VAL A 39 11.58 26.54 -58.24
CA VAL A 39 11.05 26.91 -56.91
C VAL A 39 9.88 26.02 -56.51
N ILE A 40 9.00 25.67 -57.44
CA ILE A 40 7.88 24.73 -57.18
C ILE A 40 8.41 23.33 -56.89
N ALA A 41 9.43 22.86 -57.64
CA ALA A 41 10.10 21.60 -57.38
C ALA A 41 10.80 21.59 -56.02
N ALA A 42 11.54 22.64 -55.66
CA ALA A 42 12.18 22.76 -54.35
C ALA A 42 11.15 22.70 -53.21
N ARG A 43 10.00 23.37 -53.36
CA ARG A 43 8.90 23.33 -52.37
C ARG A 43 8.23 21.96 -52.28
N SER A 44 8.08 21.23 -53.39
CA SER A 44 7.50 19.88 -53.38
C SER A 44 8.48 18.85 -52.79
N PHE A 45 9.78 18.99 -53.04
CA PHE A 45 10.82 18.21 -52.38
C PHE A 45 10.90 18.50 -50.89
N ASP A 46 10.82 19.76 -50.46
CA ASP A 46 10.73 20.14 -49.05
C ASP A 46 9.48 19.54 -48.38
N GLY A 47 8.36 19.48 -49.10
CA GLY A 47 7.13 18.84 -48.64
C GLY A 47 7.27 17.33 -48.45
N LEU A 48 7.94 16.64 -49.39
CA LEU A 48 8.25 15.21 -49.29
C LEU A 48 9.25 14.91 -48.17
N ILE A 49 10.27 15.74 -48.00
CA ILE A 49 11.26 15.61 -46.90
C ILE A 49 10.57 15.82 -45.55
N LYS A 50 9.66 16.80 -45.43
CA LYS A 50 8.87 17.02 -44.21
C LYS A 50 7.92 15.86 -43.92
N SER A 51 7.24 15.33 -44.93
CA SER A 51 6.36 14.16 -44.80
C SER A 51 7.15 12.90 -44.40
N GLY A 52 8.32 12.68 -45.01
CA GLY A 52 9.23 11.59 -44.63
C GLY A 52 9.71 11.70 -43.18
N ARG A 53 10.07 12.91 -42.73
CA ARG A 53 10.44 13.17 -41.32
C ARG A 53 9.26 13.00 -40.36
N GLN A 54 8.05 13.37 -40.75
CA GLN A 54 6.84 13.13 -39.97
C GLN A 54 6.54 11.64 -39.85
N LYS A 55 6.70 10.88 -40.94
CA LYS A 55 6.55 9.42 -40.94
C LYS A 55 7.57 8.76 -40.02
N GLN A 56 8.85 9.11 -40.13
CA GLN A 56 9.90 8.57 -39.25
C GLN A 56 9.68 8.92 -37.77
N LYS A 57 9.13 10.11 -37.49
CA LYS A 57 8.74 10.48 -36.12
C LYS A 57 7.56 9.67 -35.60
N SER A 58 6.55 9.43 -36.43
CA SER A 58 5.42 8.55 -36.08
C SER A 58 5.93 7.14 -35.78
N GLU A 59 6.78 6.59 -36.63
CA GLU A 59 7.39 5.27 -36.43
C GLU A 59 8.18 5.21 -35.12
N ALA A 60 8.93 6.26 -34.76
CA ALA A 60 9.64 6.32 -33.48
C ALA A 60 8.69 6.36 -32.26
N VAL A 61 7.51 6.97 -32.37
CA VAL A 61 6.48 6.95 -31.32
C VAL A 61 5.90 5.54 -31.19
N ASP A 62 5.54 4.91 -32.31
CA ASP A 62 5.01 3.53 -32.33
C ASP A 62 6.02 2.55 -31.69
N ILE A 63 7.32 2.72 -31.97
CA ILE A 63 8.39 1.95 -31.34
C ILE A 63 8.44 2.19 -29.82
N ALA A 64 8.27 3.43 -29.37
CA ALA A 64 8.25 3.77 -27.94
C ALA A 64 7.05 3.14 -27.21
N GLU A 65 5.86 3.16 -27.81
CA GLU A 65 4.65 2.52 -27.28
C GLU A 65 4.82 1.01 -27.15
N ILE A 66 5.39 0.36 -28.17
CA ILE A 66 5.75 -1.07 -28.12
C ILE A 66 6.72 -1.33 -26.96
N GLY A 67 7.69 -0.44 -26.76
CA GLY A 67 8.66 -0.55 -25.66
C GLY A 67 8.02 -0.45 -24.28
N VAL A 68 7.13 0.52 -24.05
CA VAL A 68 6.40 0.66 -22.78
C VAL A 68 5.61 -0.60 -22.47
N ASN A 69 4.85 -1.11 -23.44
CA ASN A 69 4.04 -2.32 -23.24
C ASN A 69 4.91 -3.54 -22.93
N ASN A 70 5.98 -3.76 -23.68
CA ASN A 70 6.87 -4.90 -23.44
C ASN A 70 7.54 -4.83 -22.07
N ILE A 71 7.99 -3.63 -21.65
CA ILE A 71 8.62 -3.45 -20.34
C ILE A 71 7.62 -3.67 -19.21
N LEU A 72 6.42 -3.08 -19.30
CA LEU A 72 5.38 -3.26 -18.28
C LEU A 72 4.88 -4.70 -18.22
N ASP A 73 4.73 -5.38 -19.36
CA ASP A 73 4.33 -6.79 -19.41
C ASP A 73 5.38 -7.68 -18.74
N GLU A 74 6.66 -7.40 -18.98
CA GLU A 74 7.75 -8.14 -18.35
C GLU A 74 7.88 -7.84 -16.85
N LEU A 75 7.64 -6.59 -16.42
CA LEU A 75 7.56 -6.22 -14.99
C LEU A 75 6.37 -6.91 -14.31
N ASN A 76 5.18 -6.87 -14.92
CA ASN A 76 3.98 -7.52 -14.39
C ASN A 76 4.08 -9.04 -14.37
N SER A 77 4.80 -9.62 -15.33
CA SER A 77 4.98 -11.06 -15.43
C SER A 77 6.15 -11.50 -14.56
N ASN A 78 7.37 -11.11 -14.87
CA ASN A 78 8.56 -11.78 -14.33
C ASN A 78 9.26 -11.00 -13.21
N TYR A 79 8.99 -9.70 -13.07
CA TYR A 79 9.63 -8.85 -12.05
C TYR A 79 8.66 -7.94 -11.26
N PRO A 80 7.57 -8.45 -10.65
CA PRO A 80 6.57 -7.59 -10.02
C PRO A 80 7.09 -6.76 -8.85
N SER A 81 8.11 -7.25 -8.15
CA SER A 81 8.75 -6.54 -7.04
C SER A 81 9.52 -5.30 -7.47
N LEU A 82 9.87 -5.16 -8.75
CA LEU A 82 10.56 -3.97 -9.26
C LEU A 82 9.61 -2.81 -9.54
N LEU A 83 8.30 -3.05 -9.55
CA LEU A 83 7.28 -2.01 -9.75
C LEU A 83 7.21 -1.01 -8.59
N THR A 84 7.80 -1.32 -7.44
CA THR A 84 7.83 -0.44 -6.27
C THR A 84 9.21 0.17 -6.02
N VAL A 85 10.11 0.08 -7.03
CA VAL A 85 11.51 0.50 -6.90
C VAL A 85 11.88 1.40 -8.06
N ASN A 86 12.46 2.56 -7.76
CA ASN A 86 12.93 3.51 -8.76
C ASN A 86 14.02 2.90 -9.65
N CYS A 87 13.97 3.21 -10.94
CA CYS A 87 15.03 2.92 -11.90
C CYS A 87 15.49 4.19 -12.58
N LYS A 88 16.61 4.72 -12.10
CA LYS A 88 17.30 5.81 -12.78
C LYS A 88 18.34 5.22 -13.73
N VAL A 89 18.17 5.44 -15.04
CA VAL A 89 19.13 4.95 -16.03
C VAL A 89 20.32 5.90 -16.12
N GLU A 90 21.53 5.40 -15.85
CA GLU A 90 22.74 6.23 -15.78
C GLU A 90 23.30 6.60 -17.15
N ASN A 91 23.31 5.66 -18.08
CA ASN A 91 23.94 5.81 -19.40
C ASN A 91 23.02 6.47 -20.43
N ASN A 92 22.34 7.54 -20.02
CA ASN A 92 21.33 8.25 -20.79
C ASN A 92 21.88 9.36 -21.71
N SER A 93 23.20 9.44 -21.87
CA SER A 93 23.85 10.44 -22.74
C SER A 93 23.67 10.11 -24.23
N VAL A 94 23.83 11.12 -25.10
CA VAL A 94 23.73 10.94 -26.57
C VAL A 94 24.79 9.96 -27.09
N SER A 95 26.01 9.99 -26.53
CA SER A 95 27.08 9.06 -26.87
C SER A 95 26.81 7.61 -26.46
N GLU A 96 25.89 7.40 -25.53
CA GLU A 96 25.57 6.08 -24.96
C GLU A 96 24.16 5.63 -25.34
N GLN A 97 23.47 6.35 -26.24
CA GLN A 97 22.07 6.10 -26.56
C GLN A 97 21.81 4.72 -27.19
N PHE A 98 22.85 4.11 -27.77
CA PHE A 98 22.83 2.75 -28.33
C PHE A 98 23.29 1.67 -27.34
N ASN A 99 23.79 2.07 -26.16
CA ASN A 99 24.15 1.14 -25.11
C ASN A 99 22.89 0.68 -24.36
N LYS A 100 22.93 -0.54 -23.86
CA LYS A 100 21.85 -1.10 -23.05
C LYS A 100 21.69 -0.32 -21.73
N PRO A 101 20.46 0.02 -21.30
CA PRO A 101 20.22 0.73 -20.03
C PRO A 101 20.82 0.01 -18.83
N TYR A 102 21.55 0.77 -18.00
CA TYR A 102 21.96 0.34 -16.67
C TYR A 102 21.14 1.08 -15.61
N CYS A 103 20.62 0.35 -14.63
CA CYS A 103 19.64 0.84 -13.67
C CYS A 103 20.11 0.67 -12.22
N THR A 104 20.41 1.77 -11.53
CA THR A 104 21.02 1.76 -10.19
C THR A 104 20.09 1.48 -9.01
N GLY A 105 18.79 1.41 -9.25
CA GLY A 105 17.85 1.01 -8.19
C GLY A 105 17.48 -0.46 -8.26
N TRP A 106 17.55 -1.06 -9.46
CA TRP A 106 17.17 -2.47 -9.67
C TRP A 106 18.35 -3.43 -9.55
N ASP A 107 19.58 -2.97 -9.79
CA ASP A 107 20.82 -3.73 -9.59
C ASP A 107 21.11 -4.05 -8.11
N GLN A 108 20.77 -3.11 -7.23
CA GLN A 108 20.97 -3.20 -5.79
C GLN A 108 19.74 -3.71 -5.03
N PHE A 109 18.67 -4.04 -5.75
CA PHE A 109 17.42 -4.47 -5.13
C PHE A 109 17.55 -5.88 -4.53
N THR A 110 17.19 -5.97 -3.25
CA THR A 110 17.09 -7.22 -2.50
C THR A 110 15.72 -7.31 -1.85
N LEU A 111 15.04 -8.44 -2.03
CA LEU A 111 13.75 -8.73 -1.40
C LEU A 111 13.85 -8.58 0.13
N GLY A 112 12.81 -7.99 0.73
CA GLY A 112 12.73 -7.76 2.19
C GLY A 112 13.59 -6.61 2.72
N LYS A 113 14.23 -5.81 1.84
CA LYS A 113 14.92 -4.58 2.22
C LYS A 113 14.00 -3.38 1.93
N PHE A 114 14.00 -2.37 2.80
CA PHE A 114 13.22 -1.13 2.66
C PHE A 114 11.68 -1.25 2.76
N GLY A 115 11.15 -2.28 3.43
CA GLY A 115 9.70 -2.46 3.61
C GLY A 115 8.97 -3.11 2.42
N GLY A 116 9.71 -3.51 1.38
CA GLY A 116 9.17 -4.25 0.23
C GLY A 116 8.97 -5.75 0.48
N PRO A 117 8.38 -6.49 -0.49
CA PRO A 117 8.05 -7.90 -0.34
C PRO A 117 9.29 -8.75 -0.02
N THR A 118 9.16 -9.60 1.00
CA THR A 118 10.24 -10.48 1.50
C THR A 118 10.45 -11.73 0.66
N SER A 119 9.52 -12.06 -0.25
CA SER A 119 9.66 -13.17 -1.20
C SER A 119 8.76 -12.99 -2.42
N THR A 120 9.14 -13.61 -3.54
CA THR A 120 8.33 -13.66 -4.78
C THR A 120 7.25 -14.75 -4.70
N CYS A 121 6.23 -14.65 -5.55
CA CYS A 121 5.20 -15.69 -5.63
C CYS A 121 5.77 -17.06 -6.04
N PRO A 122 5.18 -18.17 -5.54
CA PRO A 122 5.58 -19.50 -5.96
C PRO A 122 5.52 -19.66 -7.49
N GLY A 123 6.61 -20.14 -8.10
CA GLY A 123 6.74 -20.26 -9.56
C GLY A 123 7.54 -19.12 -10.22
N ARG A 124 7.87 -18.05 -9.47
CA ARG A 124 8.78 -16.98 -9.93
C ARG A 124 10.19 -17.25 -9.42
N SER A 125 11.05 -17.78 -10.28
CA SER A 125 12.48 -18.04 -9.99
C SER A 125 13.42 -16.93 -10.50
N THR A 126 12.87 -15.95 -11.22
CA THR A 126 13.63 -14.84 -11.80
C THR A 126 14.10 -13.90 -10.70
N LYS A 127 15.41 -13.74 -10.60
CA LYS A 127 16.04 -12.83 -9.65
C LYS A 127 15.95 -11.41 -10.21
N PRO A 128 15.60 -10.38 -9.41
CA PRO A 128 15.34 -9.03 -9.91
C PRO A 128 16.45 -8.44 -10.80
N TRP A 129 17.72 -8.70 -10.48
CA TRP A 129 18.86 -8.26 -11.30
C TRP A 129 18.96 -8.93 -12.68
N GLN A 130 18.20 -9.98 -12.98
CA GLN A 130 18.23 -10.61 -14.30
C GLN A 130 17.57 -9.73 -15.37
N ILE A 131 16.72 -8.77 -14.99
CA ILE A 131 16.14 -7.84 -15.96
C ILE A 131 17.20 -6.93 -16.59
N ILE A 132 18.28 -6.65 -15.85
CA ILE A 132 19.42 -5.81 -16.29
C ILE A 132 20.61 -6.63 -16.81
N ASP A 133 20.68 -7.93 -16.55
CA ASP A 133 21.76 -8.83 -17.00
C ASP A 133 21.94 -8.77 -18.52
N ASP A 134 23.17 -8.81 -19.02
CA ASP A 134 23.57 -8.55 -20.42
C ASP A 134 22.77 -9.35 -21.45
N GLN A 135 22.27 -10.54 -21.10
CA GLN A 135 21.46 -11.38 -21.97
C GLN A 135 19.96 -11.02 -22.03
N SER A 136 19.47 -10.16 -21.14
CA SER A 136 18.09 -9.68 -21.13
C SER A 136 17.86 -8.62 -22.20
N GLU A 137 16.91 -8.85 -23.12
CA GLU A 137 16.47 -7.86 -24.11
C GLU A 137 15.28 -7.02 -23.61
N THR A 138 15.01 -7.00 -22.30
CA THR A 138 13.78 -6.37 -21.77
C THR A 138 13.85 -4.85 -21.79
N LEU A 139 14.97 -4.26 -21.37
CA LEU A 139 15.11 -2.80 -21.24
C LEU A 139 15.57 -2.12 -22.54
N TYR A 140 16.06 -2.93 -23.49
CA TYR A 140 16.47 -2.50 -24.81
C TYR A 140 16.33 -3.65 -25.81
N LYS A 141 15.62 -3.41 -26.91
CA LYS A 141 15.45 -4.39 -27.99
C LYS A 141 15.30 -3.74 -29.34
N THR A 142 15.94 -4.34 -30.34
CA THR A 142 15.73 -3.99 -31.74
C THR A 142 14.45 -4.64 -32.28
N ILE A 143 13.62 -3.86 -32.95
CA ILE A 143 12.35 -4.30 -33.54
C ILE A 143 12.30 -4.01 -35.05
N ASN A 144 11.34 -4.61 -35.75
CA ASN A 144 11.11 -4.43 -37.18
C ASN A 144 12.37 -4.73 -38.05
N ASN A 145 12.95 -5.92 -37.92
CA ASN A 145 14.15 -6.35 -38.68
C ASN A 145 15.34 -5.37 -38.54
N ASN A 146 15.63 -4.93 -37.31
CA ASN A 146 16.70 -3.97 -36.99
C ASN A 146 16.52 -2.58 -37.63
N SER A 147 15.29 -2.19 -37.94
CA SER A 147 15.01 -0.83 -38.42
C SER A 147 14.74 0.16 -37.28
N GLY A 148 14.47 -0.31 -36.07
CA GLY A 148 14.38 0.54 -34.89
C GLY A 148 14.65 -0.22 -33.59
N ALA A 149 14.70 0.49 -32.47
CA ALA A 149 14.85 -0.06 -31.14
C ALA A 149 14.08 0.76 -30.11
N TYR A 150 13.65 0.13 -29.02
CA TYR A 150 13.13 0.84 -27.85
C TYR A 150 14.12 0.73 -26.69
N ARG A 151 14.02 1.67 -25.74
CA ARG A 151 14.94 1.79 -24.62
C ARG A 151 14.24 2.40 -23.39
N LEU A 152 14.43 1.81 -22.20
CA LEU A 152 14.05 2.47 -20.94
C LEU A 152 14.94 3.69 -20.65
N ARG A 153 14.33 4.83 -20.29
CA ARG A 153 15.00 6.07 -19.88
C ARG A 153 14.90 6.32 -18.38
N ASN A 154 13.71 6.10 -17.81
CA ASN A 154 13.45 6.32 -16.40
C ASN A 154 12.25 5.48 -15.96
N TYR A 155 12.26 5.03 -14.71
CA TYR A 155 11.09 4.53 -14.02
C TYR A 155 11.09 5.13 -12.61
N GLU A 156 10.02 5.81 -12.25
CA GLU A 156 9.89 6.48 -10.96
C GLU A 156 8.59 6.04 -10.30
N PHE A 157 8.70 5.31 -9.20
CA PHE A 157 7.60 4.93 -8.35
C PHE A 157 7.35 6.02 -7.30
N LEU A 158 6.09 6.44 -7.25
CA LEU A 158 5.53 7.47 -6.38
C LEU A 158 4.41 6.80 -5.56
N GLY A 159 4.81 6.13 -4.48
CA GLY A 159 3.91 5.37 -3.63
C GLY A 159 4.63 4.63 -2.52
N ASP A 160 3.87 3.79 -1.82
CA ASP A 160 4.35 2.99 -0.71
C ASP A 160 4.58 1.53 -1.15
N GLN A 161 5.67 0.94 -0.67
CA GLN A 161 6.09 -0.41 -1.09
C GLN A 161 5.21 -1.53 -0.52
N SER A 162 4.25 -1.22 0.37
CA SER A 162 3.28 -2.15 0.93
C SER A 162 1.86 -1.96 0.36
N GLN A 163 1.48 -0.73 0.02
CA GLN A 163 0.14 -0.35 -0.45
C GLN A 163 0.03 -0.09 -1.95
N GLY A 164 1.17 0.07 -2.64
CA GLY A 164 1.20 0.50 -4.04
C GLY A 164 1.17 2.03 -4.17
N GLY A 165 0.77 2.53 -5.34
CA GLY A 165 0.75 3.95 -5.64
C GLY A 165 0.72 4.21 -7.14
N THR A 166 1.49 5.20 -7.60
CA THR A 166 1.62 5.51 -9.03
C THR A 166 3.06 5.35 -9.47
N ALA A 167 3.30 5.12 -10.76
CA ALA A 167 4.64 5.13 -11.31
C ALA A 167 4.68 5.84 -12.66
N ILE A 168 5.77 6.54 -12.94
CA ILE A 168 6.05 7.22 -14.19
C ILE A 168 7.12 6.41 -14.94
N ILE A 169 6.77 5.87 -16.11
CA ILE A 169 7.70 5.18 -16.99
C ILE A 169 8.01 6.06 -18.21
N GLN A 170 9.30 6.22 -18.51
CA GLN A 170 9.78 6.92 -19.70
C GLN A 170 10.53 5.95 -20.62
N VAL A 171 10.08 5.83 -21.86
CA VAL A 171 10.68 4.96 -22.87
C VAL A 171 11.00 5.76 -24.13
N GLN A 172 12.20 5.57 -24.64
CA GLN A 172 12.67 6.15 -25.89
C GLN A 172 12.48 5.15 -27.04
N GLY A 173 11.79 5.56 -28.09
CA GLY A 173 11.78 4.88 -29.37
C GLY A 173 12.83 5.48 -30.31
N GLN A 174 13.55 4.61 -31.01
CA GLN A 174 14.66 4.94 -31.90
C GLN A 174 14.39 4.33 -33.27
N GLN A 175 14.32 5.16 -34.30
CA GLN A 175 14.25 4.72 -35.69
C GLN A 175 15.64 4.87 -36.31
N PHE A 176 16.22 3.80 -36.83
CA PHE A 176 17.54 3.81 -37.45
C PHE A 176 17.48 4.28 -38.89
N LYS A 177 18.60 4.81 -39.39
CA LYS A 177 18.75 5.07 -40.82
C LYS A 177 18.77 3.75 -41.57
N LYS A 178 18.18 3.74 -42.77
CA LYS A 178 18.05 2.52 -43.56
C LYS A 178 19.43 1.93 -43.87
N GLY A 179 19.71 0.74 -43.34
CA GLY A 179 20.97 0.02 -43.53
C GLY A 179 22.09 0.38 -42.55
N ASP A 180 21.82 1.21 -41.54
CA ASP A 180 22.79 1.59 -40.51
C ASP A 180 22.12 1.67 -39.13
N THR A 181 22.44 0.71 -38.27
CA THR A 181 21.93 0.64 -36.88
C THR A 181 22.72 1.51 -35.90
N SER A 182 23.79 2.16 -36.35
CA SER A 182 24.62 3.04 -35.53
C SER A 182 24.23 4.52 -35.64
N SER A 183 23.23 4.84 -36.46
CA SER A 183 22.75 6.21 -36.61
C SER A 183 21.22 6.32 -36.59
N LEU A 184 20.72 7.37 -35.92
CA LEU A 184 19.30 7.63 -35.77
C LEU A 184 18.76 8.45 -36.97
N ALA A 185 17.62 8.02 -37.50
CA ALA A 185 16.79 8.78 -38.41
C ALA A 185 15.78 9.65 -37.63
N ALA A 186 15.21 9.11 -36.56
CA ALA A 186 14.30 9.82 -35.65
C ALA A 186 14.30 9.17 -34.26
N SER A 187 13.89 9.93 -33.24
CA SER A 187 13.64 9.42 -31.91
C SER A 187 12.49 10.16 -31.24
N ALA A 188 11.78 9.47 -30.35
CA ALA A 188 10.69 9.99 -29.54
C ALA A 188 10.78 9.44 -28.12
N ILE A 189 10.41 10.22 -27.12
CA ILE A 189 10.30 9.76 -25.73
C ILE A 189 8.83 9.80 -25.33
N LEU A 190 8.32 8.65 -24.93
CA LEU A 190 6.99 8.49 -24.37
C LEU A 190 7.10 8.41 -22.86
N GLU A 191 6.34 9.26 -22.17
CA GLU A 191 6.16 9.23 -20.72
C GLU A 191 4.74 8.78 -20.41
N GLN A 192 4.60 7.80 -19.53
CA GLN A 192 3.31 7.23 -19.14
C GLN A 192 3.23 7.08 -17.62
N GLU A 193 2.12 7.53 -17.06
CA GLU A 193 1.78 7.31 -15.65
C GLU A 193 0.90 6.06 -15.53
N VAL A 194 1.30 5.12 -14.68
CA VAL A 194 0.62 3.85 -14.42
C VAL A 194 0.27 3.71 -12.95
N THR A 195 -0.84 3.03 -12.64
CA THR A 195 -1.21 2.77 -11.24
C THR A 195 -0.60 1.45 -10.80
N ILE A 196 0.11 1.42 -9.67
CA ILE A 196 0.69 0.21 -9.09
C ILE A 196 -0.19 -0.24 -7.94
N VAL A 197 -0.72 -1.46 -7.99
CA VAL A 197 -1.52 -2.01 -6.90
C VAL A 197 -0.97 -3.33 -6.39
N PRO A 198 -1.09 -3.61 -5.08
CA PRO A 198 -0.80 -4.92 -4.54
C PRO A 198 -1.86 -5.92 -5.00
N LYS A 199 -1.43 -7.14 -5.31
CA LYS A 199 -2.29 -8.29 -5.60
C LYS A 199 -1.73 -9.54 -4.94
N CYS A 200 -2.61 -10.49 -4.66
CA CYS A 200 -2.21 -11.80 -4.16
C CYS A 200 -1.59 -12.63 -5.30
N CYS A 201 -0.65 -13.53 -4.97
CA CYS A 201 -0.13 -14.50 -5.92
C CYS A 201 -1.22 -15.24 -6.70
N ASN A 202 -1.01 -15.42 -8.00
CA ASN A 202 -1.87 -16.22 -8.88
C ASN A 202 -3.35 -15.78 -8.88
N LYS A 203 -3.62 -14.53 -8.48
CA LYS A 203 -4.95 -13.93 -8.51
C LYS A 203 -4.97 -12.71 -9.41
N ALA A 204 -6.17 -12.38 -9.88
CA ALA A 204 -6.41 -11.13 -10.58
C ALA A 204 -6.22 -9.94 -9.61
N PRO A 205 -5.92 -8.74 -10.13
CA PRO A 205 -5.91 -7.52 -9.32
C PRO A 205 -7.23 -7.36 -8.58
N TYR A 206 -7.18 -6.90 -7.32
CA TYR A 206 -8.35 -6.70 -6.44
C TYR A 206 -9.14 -7.97 -6.04
N ALA A 207 -8.73 -9.16 -6.47
CA ALA A 207 -9.35 -10.39 -6.01
C ALA A 207 -8.92 -10.70 -4.57
N ALA A 208 -9.87 -11.10 -3.73
CA ALA A 208 -9.61 -11.41 -2.32
C ALA A 208 -8.53 -12.50 -2.13
N CYS A 209 -7.58 -12.25 -1.23
CA CYS A 209 -6.57 -13.24 -0.86
C CYS A 209 -7.20 -14.32 0.02
N SER A 210 -7.06 -15.59 -0.37
CA SER A 210 -7.28 -16.71 0.55
C SER A 210 -5.99 -16.91 1.35
N SER A 211 -6.05 -16.67 2.66
CA SER A 211 -4.98 -16.84 3.68
C SER A 211 -3.82 -15.83 3.69
N SER A 212 -4.04 -14.68 4.36
CA SER A 212 -2.98 -13.76 4.78
C SER A 212 -3.31 -13.21 6.17
N GLY A 213 -2.40 -13.38 7.13
CA GLY A 213 -2.52 -12.94 8.51
C GLY A 213 -2.75 -11.43 8.63
N TRP A 214 -3.34 -11.02 9.75
CA TRP A 214 -3.30 -9.63 10.19
C TRP A 214 -1.83 -9.23 10.46
N GLY A 215 -1.26 -8.28 9.73
CA GLY A 215 0.18 -7.99 9.78
C GLY A 215 0.61 -7.09 10.94
N TYR A 216 -0.33 -6.55 11.72
CA TYR A 216 -0.08 -5.45 12.66
C TYR A 216 -0.24 -5.88 14.12
N GLY A 217 0.73 -5.53 14.96
CA GLY A 217 0.57 -5.56 16.40
C GLY A 217 -0.36 -4.44 16.88
N LEU A 218 -0.26 -3.26 16.25
CA LEU A 218 -1.15 -2.12 16.45
C LEU A 218 -1.65 -1.59 15.10
N ALA A 219 -2.96 -1.45 14.94
CA ALA A 219 -3.53 -0.59 13.91
C ALA A 219 -4.44 0.45 14.55
N THR A 220 -4.20 1.72 14.23
CA THR A 220 -4.94 2.83 14.83
C THR A 220 -5.09 4.01 13.87
N LYS A 221 -6.07 4.89 14.09
CA LYS A 221 -6.18 6.09 13.26
C LYS A 221 -5.19 7.15 13.66
N ASN A 222 -4.95 7.33 14.95
CA ASN A 222 -3.96 8.25 15.48
C ASN A 222 -3.15 7.55 16.56
N ILE A 223 -1.84 7.81 16.58
CA ILE A 223 -0.93 7.27 17.60
C ILE A 223 -0.15 8.39 18.28
N ALA A 224 -0.11 8.34 19.61
CA ALA A 224 0.72 9.18 20.46
C ALA A 224 1.40 8.29 21.50
N LEU A 225 2.68 7.96 21.31
CA LEU A 225 3.37 7.06 22.22
C LEU A 225 3.95 7.76 23.45
N GLN A 226 4.28 9.04 23.36
CA GLN A 226 5.12 9.76 24.34
C GLN A 226 6.35 8.95 24.72
N LEU A 227 6.25 8.15 25.78
CA LEU A 227 7.29 7.28 26.29
C LEU A 227 6.91 5.78 26.24
N GLY A 228 5.67 5.41 25.88
CA GLY A 228 5.24 4.02 25.80
C GLY A 228 5.78 3.26 24.58
N ASP A 229 6.01 1.95 24.75
CA ASP A 229 6.70 1.12 23.76
C ASP A 229 5.76 0.07 23.11
N ILE A 230 6.04 -0.29 21.86
CA ILE A 230 5.41 -1.37 21.11
C ILE A 230 6.49 -2.36 20.68
N ILE A 231 6.51 -3.52 21.33
CA ILE A 231 7.63 -4.47 21.25
C ILE A 231 7.13 -5.90 21.01
N ASP A 232 8.00 -6.74 20.47
CA ASP A 232 7.70 -8.17 20.38
C ASP A 232 7.92 -8.86 21.74
N GLU A 233 7.12 -9.90 22.02
CA GLU A 233 7.26 -10.74 23.22
C GLU A 233 8.63 -11.43 23.29
N VAL A 234 9.16 -11.84 22.13
CA VAL A 234 10.47 -12.48 22.00
C VAL A 234 11.31 -11.64 21.05
N ARG A 235 12.53 -11.27 21.45
CA ARG A 235 13.43 -10.40 20.67
C ARG A 235 14.80 -11.04 20.46
N PRO A 236 15.47 -10.83 19.31
CA PRO A 236 14.94 -10.24 18.08
C PRO A 236 14.10 -11.26 17.28
N THR A 237 13.03 -10.78 16.64
CA THR A 237 12.12 -11.56 15.79
C THR A 237 12.13 -11.01 14.37
N THR A 238 12.24 -11.88 13.37
CA THR A 238 12.21 -11.49 11.95
C THR A 238 11.35 -12.48 11.16
N PRO A 239 10.20 -12.05 10.60
CA PRO A 239 9.61 -10.71 10.71
C PRO A 239 9.10 -10.41 12.13
N SER A 240 9.10 -9.12 12.49
CA SER A 240 8.54 -8.62 13.76
C SER A 240 7.02 -8.73 13.75
N GLY A 241 6.42 -9.05 14.90
CA GLY A 241 4.96 -9.00 15.12
C GLY A 241 4.46 -7.62 15.50
N ALA A 242 5.33 -6.82 16.13
CA ALA A 242 5.12 -5.45 16.60
C ALA A 242 4.98 -4.37 15.51
N ASN A 243 4.46 -4.73 14.33
CA ASN A 243 4.26 -3.76 13.26
C ASN A 243 3.11 -2.80 13.60
N VAL A 244 3.26 -1.54 13.22
CA VAL A 244 2.33 -0.45 13.52
C VAL A 244 1.82 0.16 12.23
N HIS A 245 0.50 0.28 12.11
CA HIS A 245 -0.15 1.03 11.06
C HIS A 245 -0.95 2.20 11.64
N CYS A 246 -0.70 3.41 11.13
CA CYS A 246 -1.46 4.60 11.53
C CYS A 246 -2.10 5.32 10.33
N VAL A 247 -3.42 5.48 10.36
CA VAL A 247 -4.18 6.05 9.23
C VAL A 247 -3.89 7.53 9.00
N ASN A 248 -4.01 8.35 10.05
CA ASN A 248 -3.93 9.81 9.95
C ASN A 248 -2.54 10.36 10.33
N CYS A 249 -1.52 9.50 10.31
CA CYS A 249 -0.16 9.90 10.63
C CYS A 249 0.62 10.32 9.39
N ASP A 250 1.66 11.12 9.60
CA ASP A 250 2.63 11.43 8.55
C ASP A 250 3.30 10.14 8.05
N GLU A 251 3.81 10.16 6.81
CA GLU A 251 4.55 9.04 6.23
C GLU A 251 5.76 8.69 7.11
N PRO A 252 5.93 7.42 7.51
CA PRO A 252 7.09 7.02 8.30
C PRO A 252 8.36 7.18 7.46
N PRO A 253 9.47 7.62 8.06
CA PRO A 253 10.71 7.72 7.33
C PRO A 253 11.16 6.35 6.82
N PRO A 254 11.82 6.29 5.64
CA PRO A 254 12.18 5.06 4.97
C PRO A 254 13.18 4.22 5.77
N GLU A 255 14.01 4.88 6.57
CA GLU A 255 14.89 4.20 7.51
C GLU A 255 14.13 3.88 8.80
N LYS A 256 14.08 2.58 9.14
CA LYS A 256 13.50 2.10 10.40
C LYS A 256 14.07 2.84 11.62
N CYS A 257 15.34 3.23 11.57
CA CYS A 257 16.06 3.91 12.64
C CYS A 257 15.79 5.41 12.75
N GLU A 258 15.19 6.01 11.73
CA GLU A 258 14.83 7.41 11.79
C GLU A 258 13.57 7.57 12.65
N PRO A 259 13.57 8.54 13.58
CA PRO A 259 12.39 8.83 14.39
C PRO A 259 11.19 9.23 13.52
N TRP A 260 10.04 8.61 13.79
CA TRP A 260 8.81 8.92 13.09
C TRP A 260 8.09 10.08 13.79
N THR A 261 7.77 11.13 13.05
CA THR A 261 6.94 12.20 13.61
C THR A 261 5.47 11.83 13.37
N SER A 262 4.71 11.64 14.44
CA SER A 262 3.28 11.36 14.39
C SER A 262 2.58 12.26 15.41
N ALA A 263 1.44 12.85 15.03
CA ALA A 263 0.63 13.70 15.91
C ALA A 263 1.45 14.81 16.62
N GLY A 264 2.48 15.35 15.96
CA GLY A 264 3.36 16.38 16.52
C GLY A 264 4.40 15.87 17.54
N GLN A 265 4.53 14.56 17.71
CA GLN A 265 5.50 13.93 18.59
C GLN A 265 6.55 13.16 17.79
N LYS A 266 7.81 13.20 18.26
CA LYS A 266 8.89 12.36 17.76
C LYS A 266 8.87 11.00 18.45
N ILE A 267 8.56 9.96 17.70
CA ILE A 267 8.59 8.55 18.11
C ILE A 267 9.96 8.00 17.71
N THR A 268 10.71 7.46 18.67
CA THR A 268 12.07 6.99 18.42
C THR A 268 12.04 5.51 18.08
N VAL A 269 12.94 5.03 17.23
CA VAL A 269 13.19 3.59 17.08
C VAL A 269 14.55 3.30 17.66
N ASP A 270 14.64 2.28 18.50
CA ASP A 270 15.94 1.86 18.96
C ASP A 270 16.61 0.94 17.94
N CYS A 271 17.60 1.50 17.26
CA CYS A 271 18.45 0.74 16.35
C CYS A 271 19.75 0.22 16.97
N SER A 272 19.99 0.51 18.24
CA SER A 272 21.19 0.03 18.95
C SER A 272 21.01 -1.37 19.56
N ALA A 273 19.78 -1.80 19.83
CA ALA A 273 19.44 -3.10 20.42
C ALA A 273 19.20 -4.25 19.45
N PHE A 274 19.07 -4.02 18.14
CA PHE A 274 18.76 -5.10 17.18
C PHE A 274 19.76 -6.29 17.21
N ASN A 275 20.91 -6.12 17.85
CA ASN A 275 21.96 -7.14 17.98
C ASN A 275 22.25 -7.60 19.43
N GLN A 276 21.48 -7.21 20.44
CA GLN A 276 21.73 -7.63 21.83
C GLN A 276 20.51 -8.29 22.47
N GLU A 277 20.69 -9.54 22.93
CA GLU A 277 19.67 -10.38 23.57
C GLU A 277 19.17 -9.86 24.95
N SER A 278 19.74 -8.80 25.54
CA SER A 278 19.51 -8.49 26.96
C SER A 278 19.21 -7.02 27.26
N LEU A 279 18.16 -6.45 26.65
CA LEU A 279 17.91 -5.00 26.66
C LEU A 279 16.68 -4.53 27.45
N ASP A 280 16.11 -5.39 28.29
CA ASP A 280 14.85 -5.14 29.00
C ASP A 280 14.87 -3.94 29.97
N GLU A 281 16.05 -3.43 30.36
CA GLU A 281 16.17 -2.31 31.32
C GLU A 281 16.54 -0.95 30.70
N GLN A 282 17.25 -0.90 29.57
CA GLN A 282 17.85 0.38 29.09
C GLN A 282 16.96 1.26 28.21
N LEU A 283 15.85 0.73 27.67
CA LEU A 283 15.00 1.46 26.72
C LEU A 283 13.57 1.68 27.19
N THR A 284 13.27 1.28 28.42
CA THR A 284 11.95 1.50 28.99
C THR A 284 11.62 2.99 28.92
N GLY A 285 10.53 3.33 28.25
CA GLY A 285 10.08 4.70 28.25
C GLY A 285 10.57 5.52 27.06
N ALA A 286 11.01 4.90 25.96
CA ALA A 286 11.63 5.63 24.84
C ALA A 286 10.69 5.88 23.65
N GLY A 287 9.44 5.38 23.71
CA GLY A 287 8.52 5.52 22.58
C GLY A 287 8.86 4.57 21.44
N VAL A 288 9.37 3.37 21.73
CA VAL A 288 9.97 2.46 20.74
C VAL A 288 8.91 1.67 19.97
N ILE A 289 9.15 1.46 18.67
CA ILE A 289 8.42 0.49 17.84
C ILE A 289 9.42 -0.52 17.28
N ASP A 290 9.33 -1.78 17.71
CA ASP A 290 10.24 -2.84 17.26
C ASP A 290 9.92 -3.31 15.82
N GLY A 291 8.68 -3.14 15.36
CA GLY A 291 8.24 -3.61 14.04
C GLY A 291 8.36 -2.61 12.90
N GLU A 292 7.78 -2.97 11.76
CA GLU A 292 7.61 -2.09 10.62
C GLU A 292 6.54 -1.02 10.91
N ARG A 293 6.68 0.14 10.27
CA ARG A 293 5.77 1.28 10.42
C ARG A 293 5.18 1.59 9.06
N SER A 294 3.88 1.79 9.01
CA SER A 294 3.19 2.25 7.81
C SER A 294 2.12 3.28 8.16
N SER A 295 1.77 4.12 7.20
CA SER A 295 0.63 5.03 7.28
C SER A 295 -0.18 5.04 5.99
N GLY A 296 -1.29 5.79 5.96
CA GLY A 296 -2.19 5.86 4.82
C GLY A 296 -3.58 5.27 5.09
N GLU A 297 -4.50 5.50 4.18
CA GLU A 297 -5.88 5.05 4.34
C GLU A 297 -5.99 3.51 4.33
N ILE A 298 -6.49 2.95 5.43
CA ILE A 298 -7.00 1.59 5.49
C ILE A 298 -8.38 1.60 6.16
N ASP A 299 -9.30 0.83 5.61
CA ASP A 299 -10.55 0.54 6.29
C ASP A 299 -10.30 -0.50 7.38
N PHE A 300 -10.42 -0.10 8.65
CA PHE A 300 -10.38 -1.07 9.73
C PHE A 300 -11.58 -2.01 9.63
N PRO A 301 -11.36 -3.32 9.82
CA PRO A 301 -12.46 -4.28 9.83
C PRO A 301 -13.43 -3.90 10.95
N THR A 302 -14.72 -3.95 10.68
CA THR A 302 -15.73 -3.74 11.72
C THR A 302 -15.58 -4.82 12.80
N ALA A 303 -15.69 -4.41 14.06
CA ALA A 303 -15.72 -5.36 15.17
C ALA A 303 -17.06 -6.11 15.18
N PRO A 304 -17.05 -7.45 15.32
CA PRO A 304 -18.27 -8.21 15.56
C PRO A 304 -19.03 -7.67 16.77
N THR A 305 -20.35 -7.61 16.64
CA THR A 305 -21.29 -7.20 17.67
C THR A 305 -21.95 -8.42 18.31
N TRP A 306 -22.68 -8.19 19.41
CA TRP A 306 -23.45 -9.25 20.06
C TRP A 306 -24.45 -9.93 19.11
N GLU A 307 -25.02 -9.18 18.17
CA GLU A 307 -25.99 -9.69 17.19
C GLU A 307 -25.33 -10.57 16.11
N ASP A 308 -24.01 -10.55 15.98
CA ASP A 308 -23.25 -11.37 15.03
C ASP A 308 -22.98 -12.78 15.53
N ILE A 309 -23.31 -13.08 16.79
CA ILE A 309 -23.12 -14.43 17.34
C ILE A 309 -24.06 -15.41 16.62
N ARG A 310 -23.52 -16.59 16.29
CA ARG A 310 -24.23 -17.71 15.71
C ARG A 310 -24.03 -18.94 16.59
N ASP A 311 -25.01 -19.83 16.61
CA ASP A 311 -24.88 -21.12 17.27
C ASP A 311 -23.93 -22.07 16.49
N ALA A 312 -23.77 -23.29 17.00
CA ALA A 312 -22.87 -24.29 16.41
C ALA A 312 -23.29 -24.74 15.00
N ASP A 313 -24.56 -24.54 14.61
CA ASP A 313 -25.10 -24.85 13.28
C ASP A 313 -25.03 -23.62 12.35
N GLY A 314 -24.49 -22.49 12.82
CA GLY A 314 -24.45 -21.23 12.08
C GLY A 314 -25.78 -20.48 12.06
N LYS A 315 -26.77 -20.87 12.87
CA LYS A 315 -28.04 -20.16 12.99
C LYS A 315 -27.92 -19.01 13.96
N GLU A 316 -28.79 -18.04 13.80
CA GLU A 316 -28.91 -16.96 14.77
C GLU A 316 -29.37 -17.47 16.13
N LEU A 317 -28.86 -16.84 17.19
CA LEU A 317 -29.31 -17.15 18.54
C LEU A 317 -30.81 -16.86 18.71
N PRO A 318 -31.52 -17.64 19.56
CA PRO A 318 -32.89 -17.32 19.95
C PRO A 318 -33.02 -15.92 20.56
N ASP A 319 -34.19 -15.28 20.40
CA ASP A 319 -34.45 -13.92 20.84
C ASP A 319 -34.18 -13.70 22.35
N ASN A 320 -34.43 -14.71 23.18
CA ASN A 320 -34.17 -14.61 24.62
C ASN A 320 -32.67 -14.55 24.97
N LEU A 321 -31.79 -15.02 24.08
CA LEU A 321 -30.34 -14.92 24.23
C LEU A 321 -29.76 -13.68 23.53
N LYS A 322 -30.33 -13.28 22.39
CA LYS A 322 -29.95 -12.02 21.73
C LYS A 322 -30.27 -10.79 22.58
N ASN A 323 -31.41 -10.81 23.26
CA ASN A 323 -31.88 -9.70 24.08
C ASN A 323 -31.36 -9.72 25.53
N LEU A 324 -30.29 -10.46 25.82
CA LEU A 324 -29.66 -10.40 27.14
C LEU A 324 -29.20 -8.98 27.44
N GLU A 325 -29.50 -8.49 28.65
CA GLU A 325 -29.03 -7.19 29.09
C GLU A 325 -27.50 -7.20 29.23
N PRO A 326 -26.80 -6.12 28.87
CA PRO A 326 -25.35 -6.05 28.98
C PRO A 326 -24.92 -5.84 30.44
N TRP A 327 -23.86 -6.53 30.85
CA TRP A 327 -23.36 -6.50 32.23
C TRP A 327 -22.49 -5.28 32.51
N SER A 328 -22.79 -4.53 33.57
CA SER A 328 -21.85 -3.53 34.07
C SER A 328 -20.95 -4.10 35.17
N LEU A 329 -19.66 -4.06 34.91
CA LEU A 329 -18.62 -4.59 35.75
C LEU A 329 -18.03 -3.51 36.65
N TYR A 330 -18.54 -3.42 37.88
CA TYR A 330 -18.03 -2.54 38.94
C TYR A 330 -17.43 -3.44 40.04
N TYR A 331 -16.12 -3.71 40.01
CA TYR A 331 -15.57 -4.93 40.62
C TYR A 331 -15.11 -4.88 42.08
N GLN A 332 -15.41 -6.00 42.77
CA GLN A 332 -14.46 -6.87 43.51
C GLN A 332 -14.03 -8.03 42.58
N ALA A 333 -12.92 -8.75 42.82
CA ALA A 333 -12.39 -9.78 41.92
C ALA A 333 -13.41 -10.83 41.43
N VAL A 334 -13.37 -11.20 40.13
CA VAL A 334 -14.29 -12.18 39.51
C VAL A 334 -13.55 -13.11 38.56
N THR A 335 -14.02 -14.37 38.47
CA THR A 335 -13.51 -15.40 37.55
C THR A 335 -14.60 -15.84 36.58
N ILE A 336 -14.41 -15.62 35.27
CA ILE A 336 -15.35 -16.00 34.21
C ILE A 336 -14.82 -17.24 33.48
N GLY A 337 -15.63 -18.28 33.36
CA GLY A 337 -15.31 -19.50 32.61
C GLY A 337 -16.50 -20.03 31.81
N HIS A 338 -16.41 -21.26 31.31
CA HIS A 338 -17.51 -21.90 30.59
C HIS A 338 -18.63 -22.37 31.54
N ASP A 339 -19.87 -22.44 31.03
CA ASP A 339 -21.15 -22.69 31.74
C ASP A 339 -21.28 -23.99 32.56
N SER A 340 -20.28 -24.86 32.50
CA SER A 340 -20.35 -26.24 32.99
C SER A 340 -19.16 -26.63 33.86
N GLU A 341 -18.32 -25.67 34.25
CA GLU A 341 -17.13 -25.92 35.06
C GLU A 341 -17.36 -25.61 36.55
N PRO A 342 -17.05 -26.56 37.45
CA PRO A 342 -17.12 -26.32 38.89
C PRO A 342 -16.24 -25.14 39.31
N GLY A 343 -16.82 -24.15 40.01
CA GLY A 343 -16.08 -23.01 40.56
C GLY A 343 -15.94 -21.79 39.64
N ASN A 344 -16.39 -21.89 38.37
CA ASN A 344 -16.44 -20.74 37.47
C ASN A 344 -17.78 -20.01 37.60
N PHE A 345 -17.72 -18.68 37.67
CA PHE A 345 -18.92 -17.85 37.56
C PHE A 345 -19.26 -17.72 36.08
N HIS A 346 -20.43 -18.24 35.68
CA HIS A 346 -21.02 -17.99 34.37
C HIS A 346 -22.15 -16.95 34.56
N PRO A 347 -21.89 -15.67 34.27
CA PRO A 347 -22.87 -14.61 34.46
C PRO A 347 -24.09 -14.83 33.57
N GLU A 348 -25.27 -14.40 34.02
CA GLU A 348 -26.50 -14.41 33.22
C GLU A 348 -26.43 -13.56 31.93
N HIS A 349 -25.37 -12.75 31.81
CA HIS A 349 -25.04 -11.92 30.66
C HIS A 349 -24.07 -12.58 29.67
N CYS A 350 -23.74 -13.85 29.91
CA CYS A 350 -22.88 -14.64 29.04
C CYS A 350 -23.63 -15.86 28.51
N ILE A 351 -23.16 -16.38 27.37
CA ILE A 351 -23.64 -17.63 26.77
C ILE A 351 -22.44 -18.46 26.33
N THR A 352 -22.54 -19.79 26.34
CA THR A 352 -21.49 -20.67 25.84
C THR A 352 -21.98 -21.41 24.61
N VAL A 353 -21.26 -21.28 23.50
CA VAL A 353 -21.50 -22.02 22.26
C VAL A 353 -20.46 -23.13 22.16
N THR A 354 -20.90 -24.37 21.94
CA THR A 354 -20.01 -25.52 21.77
C THR A 354 -20.01 -25.94 20.31
N GLU A 355 -18.85 -25.86 19.65
CA GLU A 355 -18.70 -26.31 18.26
C GLU A 355 -18.87 -27.83 18.19
N THR A 356 -19.83 -28.32 17.40
CA THR A 356 -20.21 -29.75 17.36
C THR A 356 -19.12 -30.64 16.78
N SER A 357 -18.29 -30.12 15.88
CA SER A 357 -17.24 -30.87 15.19
C SER A 357 -15.98 -31.04 16.04
N THR A 358 -15.65 -30.06 16.89
CA THR A 358 -14.40 -30.02 17.67
C THR A 358 -14.62 -30.15 19.18
N ASN A 359 -15.87 -30.02 19.64
CA ASN A 359 -16.25 -29.88 21.05
C ASN A 359 -15.57 -28.68 21.75
N LYS A 360 -15.07 -27.70 20.98
CA LYS A 360 -14.48 -26.48 21.55
C LYS A 360 -15.58 -25.53 22.00
N LYS A 361 -15.42 -24.96 23.19
CA LYS A 361 -16.37 -24.02 23.77
C LYS A 361 -15.91 -22.58 23.55
N THR A 362 -16.85 -21.73 23.17
CA THR A 362 -16.68 -20.28 23.12
C THR A 362 -17.70 -19.63 24.03
N THR A 363 -17.25 -18.92 25.05
CA THR A 363 -18.14 -18.13 25.91
C THR A 363 -18.16 -16.70 25.45
N HIS A 364 -19.35 -16.21 25.11
CA HIS A 364 -19.62 -14.85 24.66
C HIS A 364 -20.27 -14.09 25.82
N CYS A 365 -19.73 -12.94 26.19
CA CYS A 365 -20.28 -12.10 27.25
C CYS A 365 -20.64 -10.71 26.71
N ARG A 366 -21.86 -10.26 27.02
CA ARG A 366 -22.33 -8.92 26.65
C ARG A 366 -22.01 -7.96 27.79
N ILE A 367 -21.12 -7.00 27.56
CA ILE A 367 -20.59 -6.11 28.59
C ILE A 367 -21.00 -4.67 28.29
N LEU A 368 -21.58 -3.98 29.26
CA LEU A 368 -21.89 -2.57 29.15
C LEU A 368 -20.63 -1.74 29.43
N ASN A 369 -20.16 -1.75 30.67
CA ASN A 369 -18.98 -1.00 31.08
C ASN A 369 -18.11 -1.86 31.99
N ILE A 370 -16.81 -1.55 32.02
CA ILE A 370 -15.88 -2.12 32.98
C ILE A 370 -15.25 -0.97 33.75
N ASN A 371 -15.40 -0.96 35.07
CA ASN A 371 -14.82 0.04 35.95
C ASN A 371 -14.22 -0.66 37.17
N ALA A 372 -12.89 -0.57 37.28
CA ALA A 372 -12.14 -1.10 38.40
C ALA A 372 -11.15 -0.06 38.94
N SER A 373 -11.01 -0.03 40.26
CA SER A 373 -10.07 0.85 40.96
C SER A 373 -9.39 0.12 42.11
N GLY A 374 -8.15 0.49 42.42
CA GLY A 374 -7.36 -0.17 43.46
C GLY A 374 -6.63 -1.40 42.92
N THR A 375 -6.71 -2.52 43.64
CA THR A 375 -6.01 -3.77 43.31
C THR A 375 -7.04 -4.87 43.11
N THR A 376 -7.58 -4.99 41.91
CA THR A 376 -8.55 -6.04 41.56
C THR A 376 -8.07 -6.87 40.37
N THR A 377 -8.45 -8.14 40.37
CA THR A 377 -8.15 -9.04 39.26
C THR A 377 -9.44 -9.52 38.65
N LEU A 378 -9.60 -9.30 37.34
CA LEU A 378 -10.54 -10.07 36.53
C LEU A 378 -9.79 -11.27 35.98
N THR A 379 -10.26 -12.47 36.28
CA THR A 379 -9.71 -13.70 35.73
C THR A 379 -10.66 -14.26 34.68
N VAL A 380 -10.12 -14.59 33.50
CA VAL A 380 -10.83 -15.37 32.49
C VAL A 380 -10.18 -16.74 32.38
N LYS A 381 -11.00 -17.79 32.39
CA LYS A 381 -10.56 -19.19 32.37
C LYS A 381 -11.14 -19.91 31.14
N PRO A 382 -10.57 -19.72 29.94
CA PRO A 382 -10.92 -20.56 28.81
C PRO A 382 -10.41 -21.98 29.05
N GLN A 383 -11.16 -22.99 28.60
CA GLN A 383 -10.66 -24.38 28.54
C GLN A 383 -9.55 -24.50 27.48
N ILE A 384 -8.80 -25.61 27.48
CA ILE A 384 -7.84 -25.94 26.42
C ILE A 384 -8.52 -25.89 25.04
N GLY A 385 -8.06 -24.99 24.17
CA GLY A 385 -8.63 -24.76 22.84
C GLY A 385 -9.99 -24.05 22.82
N GLY A 386 -10.55 -23.72 23.99
CA GLY A 386 -11.72 -22.87 24.16
C GLY A 386 -11.38 -21.39 24.10
N LYS A 387 -12.41 -20.55 24.05
CA LYS A 387 -12.28 -19.09 23.91
C LYS A 387 -13.28 -18.33 24.79
N ILE A 388 -12.91 -17.14 25.22
CA ILE A 388 -13.81 -16.17 25.87
C ILE A 388 -13.79 -14.88 25.04
N ILE A 389 -14.97 -14.33 24.78
CA ILE A 389 -15.18 -13.17 23.91
C ILE A 389 -16.06 -12.17 24.64
N PHE A 390 -15.57 -10.95 24.82
CA PHE A 390 -16.37 -9.85 25.36
C PHE A 390 -16.85 -8.95 24.23
N TYR A 391 -18.13 -8.61 24.26
CA TYR A 391 -18.77 -7.66 23.34
C TYR A 391 -19.11 -6.39 24.13
N MET A 392 -18.36 -5.32 23.88
CA MET A 392 -18.49 -4.05 24.58
C MET A 392 -19.57 -3.18 23.94
N GLU A 393 -20.70 -3.04 24.62
CA GLU A 393 -21.85 -2.24 24.21
C GLU A 393 -21.72 -0.79 24.69
N GLY A 394 -21.24 -0.59 25.93
CA GLY A 394 -21.14 0.74 26.52
C GLY A 394 -19.90 1.51 26.05
N GLN A 395 -19.58 2.54 26.83
CA GLN A 395 -18.65 3.61 26.42
C GLN A 395 -17.28 3.49 27.09
N GLN A 396 -17.15 2.74 28.18
CA GLN A 396 -15.93 2.82 28.99
C GLN A 396 -15.44 1.48 29.52
N ILE A 397 -14.12 1.30 29.41
CA ILE A 397 -13.33 0.36 30.19
C ILE A 397 -12.32 1.20 30.97
N ASN A 398 -12.51 1.40 32.27
CA ASN A 398 -11.59 2.13 33.13
C ASN A 398 -10.98 1.21 34.17
N LEU A 399 -9.66 1.06 34.11
CA LEU A 399 -8.88 0.24 35.03
C LEU A 399 -7.82 1.15 35.67
N SER A 400 -7.93 1.39 36.98
CA SER A 400 -7.08 2.35 37.70
C SER A 400 -6.43 1.75 38.94
N GLY A 401 -5.10 1.88 39.06
CA GLY A 401 -4.31 1.20 40.09
C GLY A 401 -3.67 -0.08 39.56
N GLU A 402 -3.56 -1.11 40.39
CA GLU A 402 -2.88 -2.38 40.07
C GLU A 402 -3.90 -3.42 39.60
N ASN A 403 -4.76 -3.06 38.64
CA ASN A 403 -5.77 -3.99 38.13
C ASN A 403 -5.23 -4.86 37.02
N SER A 404 -5.51 -6.16 37.07
CA SER A 404 -5.04 -7.09 36.05
C SER A 404 -6.19 -7.91 35.46
N PHE A 405 -6.22 -8.00 34.13
CA PHE A 405 -7.00 -8.96 33.37
C PHE A 405 -6.09 -10.15 33.11
N LYS A 406 -6.29 -11.22 33.88
CA LYS A 406 -5.47 -12.41 33.78
C LYS A 406 -6.23 -13.49 33.03
N CYS A 407 -5.56 -14.12 32.08
CA CYS A 407 -6.08 -15.28 31.37
C CYS A 407 -5.26 -16.51 31.75
N TYR A 408 -5.92 -17.53 32.30
CA TYR A 408 -5.29 -18.81 32.60
C TYR A 408 -6.15 -20.00 32.18
N ILE A 409 -5.50 -21.11 31.85
CA ILE A 409 -6.12 -22.41 31.62
C ILE A 409 -5.70 -23.33 32.77
N GLU A 410 -6.62 -24.15 33.27
CA GLU A 410 -6.26 -25.22 34.20
C GLU A 410 -5.80 -26.44 33.41
N ASP A 411 -4.58 -26.92 33.65
CA ASP A 411 -4.10 -28.17 33.09
C ASP A 411 -4.92 -29.34 33.68
N PRO A 412 -5.63 -30.12 32.84
CA PRO A 412 -6.52 -31.17 33.35
C PRO A 412 -5.79 -32.36 33.98
N VAL A 413 -4.47 -32.48 33.76
CA VAL A 413 -3.62 -33.56 34.30
C VAL A 413 -2.97 -33.12 35.62
N THR A 414 -2.42 -31.91 35.67
CA THR A 414 -1.66 -31.43 36.84
C THR A 414 -2.49 -30.55 37.78
N GLY A 415 -3.57 -29.93 37.29
CA GLY A 415 -4.33 -28.89 37.99
C GLY A 415 -3.59 -27.55 38.08
N GLU A 416 -2.47 -27.38 37.37
CA GLU A 416 -1.72 -26.13 37.38
C GLU A 416 -2.37 -25.07 36.49
N GLU A 417 -2.30 -23.79 36.93
CA GLU A 417 -2.75 -22.66 36.13
C GLU A 417 -1.65 -22.26 35.13
N LEU A 418 -1.93 -22.48 33.84
CA LEU A 418 -1.06 -22.09 32.72
C LEU A 418 -1.58 -20.78 32.11
N PRO A 419 -0.73 -19.85 31.65
CA PRO A 419 -1.19 -18.67 30.92
C PRO A 419 -1.94 -19.10 29.66
N CYS A 420 -2.98 -18.36 29.30
CA CYS A 420 -3.68 -18.62 28.04
C CYS A 420 -2.78 -18.47 26.83
N GLU A 421 -3.09 -19.23 25.78
CA GLU A 421 -2.55 -18.96 24.46
C GLU A 421 -3.18 -17.68 23.91
N PHE A 422 -2.38 -16.86 23.21
CA PHE A 422 -2.90 -15.70 22.50
C PHE A 422 -4.02 -16.13 21.54
N GLY A 423 -5.11 -15.36 21.50
CA GLY A 423 -6.30 -15.67 20.70
C GLY A 423 -7.33 -16.57 21.40
N GLN A 424 -7.16 -16.85 22.69
CA GLN A 424 -8.22 -17.42 23.54
C GLN A 424 -9.08 -16.38 24.25
N PHE A 425 -8.58 -15.15 24.43
CA PHE A 425 -9.35 -14.04 24.97
C PHE A 425 -9.31 -12.85 24.02
N VAL A 426 -10.49 -12.33 23.69
CA VAL A 426 -10.68 -11.16 22.83
C VAL A 426 -11.76 -10.25 23.38
N ILE A 427 -11.57 -8.95 23.19
CA ILE A 427 -12.57 -7.95 23.50
C ILE A 427 -12.91 -7.18 22.21
N TYR A 428 -14.17 -7.25 21.80
CA TYR A 428 -14.71 -6.51 20.67
C TYR A 428 -15.32 -5.19 21.15
N GLY A 429 -14.87 -4.09 20.55
CA GLY A 429 -15.31 -2.72 20.87
C GLY A 429 -15.82 -2.00 19.62
N GLY A 430 -17.00 -2.40 19.16
CA GLY A 430 -17.68 -1.82 18.00
C GLY A 430 -18.77 -0.79 18.36
N ALA A 431 -19.57 -0.45 17.36
CA ALA A 431 -20.82 0.29 17.58
C ALA A 431 -21.75 -0.55 18.46
N SER A 432 -22.40 0.09 19.43
CA SER A 432 -23.37 -0.57 20.30
C SER A 432 -24.58 -1.03 19.48
N THR A 433 -25.05 -2.24 19.74
CA THR A 433 -26.37 -2.71 19.28
C THR A 433 -27.42 -2.65 20.39
N TYR A 434 -26.99 -2.43 21.64
CA TYR A 434 -27.91 -2.28 22.76
C TYR A 434 -28.72 -0.97 22.65
N THR A 435 -30.04 -1.11 22.55
CA THR A 435 -31.02 -0.01 22.44
C THR A 435 -31.84 0.19 23.73
N GLY A 436 -31.49 -0.51 24.81
CA GLY A 436 -32.24 -0.48 26.06
C GLY A 436 -32.36 0.94 26.61
N GLN A 437 -33.58 1.27 27.08
CA GLN A 437 -33.95 2.59 27.59
C GLN A 437 -33.05 3.02 28.75
N TRP A 438 -32.01 3.78 28.46
CA TRP A 438 -31.52 4.79 29.39
C TRP A 438 -32.47 5.99 29.27
N PRO A 439 -33.30 6.31 30.29
CA PRO A 439 -34.32 7.36 30.19
C PRO A 439 -33.74 8.78 30.04
N SER A 440 -32.42 8.94 30.05
CA SER A 440 -31.74 10.24 30.18
C SER A 440 -30.69 10.53 29.11
N ILE A 441 -30.50 9.67 28.10
CA ILE A 441 -29.55 9.94 27.00
C ILE A 441 -30.34 10.03 25.69
N PRO A 442 -30.69 11.24 25.23
CA PRO A 442 -31.62 11.44 24.10
C PRO A 442 -31.00 11.18 22.73
N ASP A 443 -29.75 10.72 22.65
CA ASP A 443 -29.02 10.64 21.39
C ASP A 443 -28.37 9.25 21.18
N THR A 444 -28.95 8.48 20.27
CA THR A 444 -28.42 7.17 19.83
C THR A 444 -27.07 7.29 19.10
N THR A 445 -26.62 8.50 18.75
CA THR A 445 -25.29 8.73 18.15
C THR A 445 -24.14 8.60 19.15
N GLN A 446 -24.38 8.79 20.46
CA GLN A 446 -23.36 8.58 21.51
C GLN A 446 -22.97 7.10 21.72
N TYR A 447 -23.77 6.18 21.18
CA TYR A 447 -23.50 4.73 21.21
C TYR A 447 -23.05 4.19 19.85
N ALA A 448 -22.94 5.05 18.83
CA ALA A 448 -22.16 4.79 17.63
C ALA A 448 -20.64 4.79 17.97
N CYS A 449 -19.73 4.79 17.00
CA CYS A 449 -18.29 4.88 17.28
C CYS A 449 -17.82 6.20 17.94
N GLY A 450 -18.72 7.05 18.46
CA GLY A 450 -18.36 8.31 19.10
C GLY A 450 -18.06 8.14 20.59
N GLN A 451 -16.85 8.56 21.01
CA GLN A 451 -16.46 8.73 22.42
C GLN A 451 -16.52 7.47 23.29
N LYS A 452 -15.93 6.36 22.81
CA LYS A 452 -15.67 5.19 23.65
C LYS A 452 -14.20 5.18 24.08
N ASP A 453 -13.94 4.91 25.35
CA ASP A 453 -12.59 4.96 25.92
C ASP A 453 -12.22 3.66 26.64
N PHE A 454 -11.01 3.19 26.39
CA PHE A 454 -10.32 2.16 27.16
C PHE A 454 -9.17 2.85 27.89
N ASN A 455 -9.28 3.01 29.20
CA ASN A 455 -8.30 3.66 30.04
C ASN A 455 -7.67 2.64 30.98
N LEU A 456 -6.36 2.45 30.86
CA LEU A 456 -5.55 1.64 31.78
C LEU A 456 -4.54 2.56 32.47
N SER A 457 -4.59 2.63 33.80
CA SER A 457 -3.78 3.58 34.57
C SER A 457 -3.24 2.99 35.87
N GLY A 458 -2.12 3.53 36.35
CA GLY A 458 -1.46 3.10 37.59
C GLY A 458 -0.40 2.02 37.35
N GLY A 459 -0.82 0.77 37.12
CA GLY A 459 0.07 -0.37 36.93
C GLY A 459 -0.67 -1.65 36.52
N GLY A 460 -1.64 -1.49 35.61
CA GLY A 460 -2.52 -2.59 35.22
C GLY A 460 -2.01 -3.40 34.03
N ALA A 461 -2.44 -4.64 33.93
CA ALA A 461 -2.06 -5.55 32.85
C ALA A 461 -3.28 -6.21 32.21
N ILE A 462 -3.23 -6.45 30.91
CA ILE A 462 -4.26 -7.21 30.18
C ILE A 462 -3.60 -8.12 29.14
N ASP A 463 -4.02 -9.39 29.12
CA ASP A 463 -3.61 -10.36 28.10
C ASP A 463 -4.79 -10.66 27.18
N ALA A 464 -4.90 -9.96 26.05
CA ALA A 464 -6.04 -10.07 25.14
C ALA A 464 -5.74 -9.55 23.74
N PHE A 465 -6.49 -10.06 22.75
CA PHE A 465 -6.67 -9.33 21.50
C PHE A 465 -7.74 -8.25 21.67
N LEU A 466 -7.38 -6.98 21.44
CA LEU A 466 -8.31 -5.86 21.53
C LEU A 466 -8.72 -5.44 20.12
N HIS A 467 -9.93 -5.82 19.68
CA HIS A 467 -10.46 -5.39 18.40
C HIS A 467 -11.56 -4.35 18.63
N MET A 468 -11.13 -3.10 18.79
CA MET A 468 -11.95 -1.99 19.25
C MET A 468 -11.83 -0.75 18.35
N PRO A 469 -12.20 -0.82 17.07
CA PRO A 469 -12.03 0.27 16.11
C PRO A 469 -12.82 1.54 16.46
N CYS A 470 -13.75 1.49 17.43
CA CYS A 470 -14.48 2.65 17.95
C CYS A 470 -13.91 3.21 19.28
N PHE A 471 -12.90 2.58 19.89
CA PHE A 471 -12.38 2.99 21.19
C PHE A 471 -11.06 3.74 21.08
N ASN A 472 -10.90 4.76 21.91
CA ASN A 472 -9.61 5.38 22.19
C ASN A 472 -8.95 4.60 23.32
N VAL A 473 -7.78 4.01 23.05
CA VAL A 473 -7.02 3.24 24.02
C VAL A 473 -5.96 4.14 24.63
N ASN A 474 -6.11 4.45 25.92
CA ASN A 474 -5.23 5.34 26.67
C ASN A 474 -4.52 4.58 27.79
N LEU A 475 -3.19 4.56 27.76
CA LEU A 475 -2.34 4.00 28.81
C LEU A 475 -1.64 5.12 29.57
N SER A 476 -1.86 5.22 30.89
CA SER A 476 -1.34 6.35 31.68
C SER A 476 -0.70 5.97 33.01
N GLY A 477 0.58 6.31 33.18
CA GLY A 477 1.37 5.99 34.36
C GLY A 477 2.18 4.70 34.19
N GLY A 478 2.16 3.83 35.20
CA GLY A 478 3.08 2.71 35.30
C GLY A 478 4.38 3.09 35.98
N ASN A 479 5.06 2.11 36.57
CA ASN A 479 6.43 2.23 37.04
C ASN A 479 7.16 0.90 36.83
N GLU A 480 8.45 0.86 37.15
CA GLU A 480 9.28 -0.33 37.00
C GLU A 480 8.74 -1.58 37.73
N THR A 481 8.12 -1.37 38.90
CA THR A 481 7.53 -2.47 39.69
C THR A 481 6.16 -2.89 39.16
N TYR A 482 5.39 -1.94 38.66
CA TYR A 482 4.03 -2.14 38.17
C TYR A 482 3.87 -1.50 36.79
N PRO A 483 4.42 -2.12 35.73
CA PRO A 483 4.31 -1.59 34.39
C PRO A 483 2.86 -1.71 33.90
N ILE A 484 2.45 -0.79 33.03
CA ILE A 484 1.18 -0.89 32.34
C ILE A 484 1.39 -1.73 31.08
N THR A 485 0.74 -2.88 30.98
CA THR A 485 1.02 -3.83 29.89
C THR A 485 -0.25 -4.29 29.20
N ILE A 486 -0.31 -4.11 27.88
CA ILE A 486 -1.19 -4.90 27.02
C ILE A 486 -0.32 -5.98 26.38
N LYS A 487 -0.55 -7.24 26.75
CA LYS A 487 0.03 -8.38 26.04
C LYS A 487 -0.98 -8.86 25.01
N GLY A 488 -0.69 -8.64 23.72
CA GLY A 488 -1.62 -8.97 22.65
C GLY A 488 -1.45 -8.11 21.40
N ALA A 489 -2.56 -7.89 20.69
CA ALA A 489 -2.61 -7.00 19.54
C ALA A 489 -3.81 -6.06 19.67
N VAL A 490 -3.73 -4.90 19.04
CA VAL A 490 -4.72 -3.83 19.21
C VAL A 490 -5.17 -3.26 17.86
N ILE A 491 -6.48 -3.17 17.68
CA ILE A 491 -7.13 -2.36 16.65
C ILE A 491 -7.93 -1.30 17.41
N ALA A 492 -7.58 -0.04 17.25
CA ALA A 492 -8.18 1.06 18.02
C ALA A 492 -8.56 2.23 17.12
N ASN A 493 -9.44 3.10 17.60
CA ASN A 493 -9.65 4.41 16.97
C ASN A 493 -8.39 5.28 17.19
N ASP A 494 -8.04 5.50 18.45
CA ASP A 494 -6.83 6.23 18.84
C ASP A 494 -6.01 5.37 19.82
N TYR A 495 -4.69 5.48 19.79
CA TYR A 495 -3.79 4.81 20.74
C TYR A 495 -2.84 5.83 21.35
N ASP A 496 -3.06 6.17 22.63
CA ASP A 496 -2.29 7.16 23.38
C ASP A 496 -1.63 6.52 24.61
N THR A 497 -0.35 6.79 24.80
CA THR A 497 0.40 6.35 25.97
C THR A 497 1.17 7.53 26.57
N THR A 498 1.08 7.71 27.89
CA THR A 498 1.61 8.89 28.60
C THR A 498 2.62 8.55 29.71
N GLY A 499 3.03 7.29 29.84
CA GLY A 499 3.95 6.85 30.90
C GLY A 499 5.08 5.97 30.41
N ASP A 500 6.23 6.08 31.08
CA ASP A 500 7.52 5.45 30.73
C ASP A 500 7.46 3.92 30.78
N TYR A 501 6.46 3.34 31.44
CA TYR A 501 6.32 1.90 31.62
C TYR A 501 5.03 1.36 30.99
N ALA A 502 4.43 2.12 30.05
CA ALA A 502 3.32 1.65 29.24
C ALA A 502 3.83 0.85 28.03
N ARG A 503 3.37 -0.39 27.86
CA ARG A 503 3.85 -1.28 26.81
C ARG A 503 2.72 -2.05 26.13
N LEU A 504 2.80 -2.13 24.80
CA LEU A 504 2.15 -3.16 24.01
C LEU A 504 3.18 -4.24 23.68
N ILE A 505 3.00 -5.42 24.24
CA ILE A 505 3.85 -6.59 24.01
C ILE A 505 3.12 -7.53 23.05
N VAL A 506 3.64 -7.69 21.85
CA VAL A 506 2.98 -8.45 20.78
C VAL A 506 3.43 -9.91 20.81
N PRO A 507 2.50 -10.87 21.02
CA PRO A 507 2.85 -12.29 21.07
C PRO A 507 3.38 -12.81 19.75
N THR A 508 4.25 -13.83 19.84
CA THR A 508 4.80 -14.47 18.64
C THR A 508 3.68 -15.06 17.78
N GLY A 509 3.65 -14.70 16.50
CA GLY A 509 2.66 -15.21 15.54
C GLY A 509 1.25 -14.63 15.68
N ALA A 510 1.07 -13.55 16.46
CA ALA A 510 -0.22 -12.89 16.70
C ALA A 510 -1.04 -12.69 15.43
N GLY A 511 -0.40 -12.22 14.35
CA GLY A 511 -1.06 -11.99 13.07
C GLY A 511 -1.70 -13.21 12.42
N SER A 512 -1.03 -14.34 12.49
CA SER A 512 -1.56 -15.60 11.96
C SER A 512 -2.68 -16.14 12.84
N ILE A 513 -2.54 -16.02 14.16
CA ILE A 513 -3.56 -16.40 15.14
C ILE A 513 -4.83 -15.57 14.93
N ILE A 514 -4.73 -14.24 14.78
CA ILE A 514 -5.89 -13.36 14.59
C ILE A 514 -6.66 -13.72 13.31
N CYS A 515 -5.96 -13.91 12.20
CA CYS A 515 -6.59 -14.30 10.94
C CYS A 515 -7.22 -15.70 11.00
N ASN A 516 -6.53 -16.67 11.61
CA ASN A 516 -7.05 -18.04 11.73
C ASN A 516 -8.28 -18.10 12.65
N ASN A 517 -8.21 -17.43 13.81
CA ASN A 517 -9.21 -17.52 14.87
C ASN A 517 -10.39 -16.57 14.70
N TYR A 518 -10.17 -15.38 14.16
CA TYR A 518 -11.17 -14.31 14.10
C TYR A 518 -11.49 -13.87 12.68
N LYS A 519 -10.83 -14.44 11.66
CA LYS A 519 -11.02 -14.10 10.25
C LYS A 519 -10.74 -12.62 9.93
N ILE A 520 -10.01 -11.96 10.82
CA ILE A 520 -9.48 -10.62 10.63
C ILE A 520 -8.11 -10.80 10.00
N CYS A 521 -8.07 -10.61 8.69
CA CYS A 521 -6.92 -10.91 7.86
C CYS A 521 -6.57 -9.63 7.13
N SER A 522 -5.35 -9.12 7.35
CA SER A 522 -4.81 -8.10 6.46
C SER A 522 -4.32 -8.79 5.19
N SER A 523 -4.24 -8.08 4.07
CA SER A 523 -3.56 -8.57 2.87
C SER A 523 -2.06 -8.88 3.11
N GLY A 524 -1.51 -8.46 4.25
CA GLY A 524 -0.07 -8.34 4.56
C GLY A 524 0.74 -9.61 4.86
N SER A 525 0.23 -10.83 4.68
CA SER A 525 1.08 -12.04 4.78
C SER A 525 0.93 -13.05 3.65
N SER A 526 0.11 -12.72 2.64
CA SER A 526 0.28 -13.41 1.36
C SER A 526 1.53 -12.81 0.73
N LYS A 527 2.32 -13.62 0.06
CA LYS A 527 3.33 -13.12 -0.87
C LYS A 527 2.60 -12.18 -1.84
N MET A 528 2.64 -10.88 -1.56
CA MET A 528 1.98 -9.89 -2.40
C MET A 528 2.94 -9.60 -3.54
N GLU A 529 2.39 -9.63 -4.74
CA GLU A 529 3.06 -9.08 -5.92
C GLU A 529 2.38 -7.78 -6.27
N PHE A 530 3.11 -6.88 -6.92
CA PHE A 530 2.53 -5.67 -7.47
C PHE A 530 2.09 -5.91 -8.90
N ILE A 531 1.18 -5.09 -9.38
CA ILE A 531 0.83 -5.07 -10.79
C ILE A 531 0.60 -3.62 -11.22
N ALA A 532 1.19 -3.26 -12.34
CA ALA A 532 0.91 -2.02 -13.04
C ALA A 532 -0.40 -2.16 -13.82
N LEU A 533 -1.36 -1.30 -13.50
CA LEU A 533 -2.67 -1.20 -14.12
C LEU A 533 -2.78 0.09 -14.93
N GLY A 534 -3.08 -0.08 -16.21
CA GLY A 534 -3.55 0.97 -17.10
C GLY A 534 -2.60 2.17 -17.27
N SER A 535 -3.04 3.11 -18.10
CA SER A 535 -2.42 4.43 -18.26
C SER A 535 -3.39 5.46 -17.72
N ASN A 536 -2.97 6.25 -16.74
CA ASN A 536 -3.78 7.37 -16.23
C ASN A 536 -3.54 8.63 -17.06
N ARG A 537 -2.31 8.80 -17.57
CA ARG A 537 -1.85 9.94 -18.38
C ARG A 537 -0.70 9.53 -19.29
N TRP A 538 -0.62 10.13 -20.48
CA TRP A 538 0.52 9.98 -21.38
C TRP A 538 0.99 11.36 -21.88
N SER A 539 2.29 11.51 -22.06
CA SER A 539 2.94 12.72 -22.56
C SER A 539 4.02 12.35 -23.57
N LEU A 540 4.09 13.10 -24.68
CA LEU A 540 5.13 12.94 -25.70
C LEU A 540 6.18 14.03 -25.55
N ILE A 541 7.41 13.64 -25.21
CA ILE A 541 8.55 14.55 -25.15
C ILE A 541 9.26 14.49 -26.51
N GLN A 542 9.08 15.53 -27.33
CA GLN A 542 9.74 15.62 -28.63
C GLN A 542 11.21 16.00 -28.48
N MET A 543 12.12 15.12 -28.91
CA MET A 543 13.54 15.46 -29.02
C MET A 543 13.78 16.37 -30.22
N ASN A 544 14.53 17.45 -30.01
CA ASN A 544 14.81 18.44 -31.05
C ASN A 544 15.94 17.92 -31.95
N SER A 545 15.87 18.16 -33.27
CA SER A 545 16.84 17.55 -34.20
C SER A 545 18.28 18.05 -34.06
N LYS A 546 18.53 19.01 -33.16
CA LYS A 546 19.87 19.51 -32.83
C LYS A 546 20.57 18.69 -31.75
N ASP A 547 19.85 17.81 -31.06
CA ASP A 547 20.39 16.96 -30.00
C ASP A 547 20.84 15.58 -30.53
N ASN A 548 20.73 15.35 -31.85
CA ASN A 548 21.06 14.08 -32.53
C ASN A 548 22.35 14.15 -33.37
N ASP A 549 23.05 15.29 -33.40
CA ASP A 549 24.32 15.48 -34.12
C ASP A 549 25.51 15.55 -33.15
#